data_AF-C6ZRI9-F1
#
_entry.id   AF-C6ZRI9-F1
#
_cell.length_a   1.000
_cell.length_b   1.000
_cell.length_c   1.000
_cell.angle_alpha   90.00
_cell.angle_beta   90.00
_cell.angle_gamma   90.00
#
_symmetry.space_group_name_H-M   'P 1'
#
loop_
_entity.id
_entity.type
_entity.pdbx_description
1 polymer ?
#
loop_
_entity_poly.entity_id
_entity_poly.type
_entity_poly.pdbx_seq_one_letter_code
_entity_poly.pdbx_strand_id
1 'polypeptide(L)'
;TPLGWVNINDVTTQNIGKQTQSIGKYSVKPTNNGLYSIAWGTKNQQLLASNTLANQAFNASKAVYVGKDLYLYGTVNNRTGWIAAKDLIQNSTDAQSTPYNYTFVINNSKS
;
A
#
# COMPACT_ATOMS: atom_id res chain seq x y z
N THR A 1 -8.12 1.62 -22.16
CA THR A 1 -7.37 1.28 -23.39
C THR A 1 -6.10 0.55 -23.00
N PRO A 2 -5.77 -0.61 -23.59
CA PRO A 2 -4.45 -1.23 -23.40
C PRO A 2 -3.35 -0.31 -23.93
N LEU A 3 -2.24 -0.18 -23.21
CA LEU A 3 -1.12 0.69 -23.60
C LEU A 3 -0.17 0.04 -24.61
N GLY A 4 -0.21 -1.29 -24.73
CA GLY A 4 0.63 -2.06 -25.64
C GLY A 4 1.12 -3.37 -25.02
N TRP A 5 2.12 -3.97 -25.65
CA TRP A 5 2.83 -5.15 -25.16
C TRP A 5 4.14 -4.74 -24.51
N VAL A 6 4.55 -5.46 -23.47
CA VAL A 6 5.81 -5.24 -22.77
C VAL A 6 6.52 -6.57 -22.56
N ASN A 7 7.86 -6.56 -22.58
CA ASN A 7 8.65 -7.73 -22.23
C ASN A 7 8.59 -7.95 -20.71
N ILE A 8 8.36 -9.19 -20.27
CA ILE A 8 8.29 -9.51 -18.84
C ILE A 8 9.59 -9.23 -18.09
N ASN A 9 10.73 -9.23 -18.78
CA ASN A 9 12.04 -8.93 -18.19
C ASN A 9 12.27 -7.43 -17.96
N ASP A 10 11.45 -6.57 -18.57
CA ASP A 10 11.55 -5.12 -18.45
C ASP A 10 10.57 -4.55 -17.41
N VAL A 11 9.88 -5.42 -16.66
CA VAL A 11 8.89 -5.04 -15.64
C VAL A 11 9.09 -5.80 -14.34
N THR A 12 8.91 -5.09 -13.24
CA THR A 12 8.77 -5.71 -11.92
C THR A 12 7.29 -5.98 -11.67
N THR A 13 6.94 -7.23 -11.37
CA THR A 13 5.56 -7.65 -11.12
C THR A 13 5.35 -8.12 -9.69
N GLN A 14 4.14 -7.92 -9.16
CA GLN A 14 3.69 -8.41 -7.87
C GLN A 14 2.21 -8.79 -7.98
N ASN A 15 1.79 -9.80 -7.23
CA ASN A 15 0.37 -10.10 -7.12
C ASN A 15 -0.32 -9.07 -6.25
N ILE A 16 -1.57 -8.77 -6.59
CA ILE A 16 -2.44 -7.95 -5.75
C ILE A 16 -3.58 -8.82 -5.24
N GLY A 17 -3.77 -8.81 -3.92
CA GLY A 17 -4.87 -9.52 -3.28
C GLY A 17 -6.21 -8.81 -3.46
N LYS A 18 -7.27 -9.45 -2.96
CA LYS A 18 -8.59 -8.83 -2.90
C LYS A 18 -8.61 -7.71 -1.85
N GLN A 19 -9.08 -6.53 -2.21
CA GLN A 19 -9.31 -5.45 -1.25
C GLN A 19 -10.40 -5.85 -0.26
N THR A 20 -10.13 -5.63 1.03
CA THR A 20 -11.11 -5.84 2.12
C THR A 20 -11.35 -4.54 2.87
N GLN A 21 -12.51 -4.43 3.51
CA GLN A 21 -12.78 -3.34 4.43
C GLN A 21 -11.84 -3.47 5.64
N SER A 22 -11.19 -2.38 6.04
CA SER A 22 -10.32 -2.33 7.22
C SER A 22 -10.46 -0.97 7.87
N ILE A 23 -11.10 -0.91 9.03
CA ILE A 23 -11.29 0.33 9.77
C ILE A 23 -10.22 0.38 10.86
N GLY A 24 -9.47 1.48 10.91
CA GLY A 24 -8.50 1.66 11.99
C GLY A 24 -7.90 3.06 12.00
N LYS A 25 -7.57 3.52 13.20
CA LYS A 25 -6.87 4.78 13.43
C LYS A 25 -5.37 4.54 13.67
N TYR A 26 -4.54 5.25 12.93
CA TYR A 26 -3.09 5.10 12.94
C TYR A 26 -2.41 6.45 13.10
N SER A 27 -1.17 6.43 13.59
CA SER A 27 -0.21 7.51 13.42
C SER A 27 0.82 7.11 12.36
N VAL A 28 1.18 8.03 11.47
CA VAL A 28 2.19 7.77 10.45
C VAL A 28 3.59 7.89 11.05
N LYS A 29 4.44 6.88 10.86
CA LYS A 29 5.81 6.88 11.37
C LYS A 29 6.63 8.04 10.78
N PRO A 30 7.60 8.61 11.52
CA PRO A 30 8.55 9.56 10.94
C PRO A 30 9.32 9.01 9.73
N THR A 31 9.59 7.70 9.69
CA THR A 31 10.32 7.02 8.61
C THR A 31 9.41 6.49 7.48
N ASN A 32 8.20 7.02 7.33
CA ASN A 32 7.26 6.59 6.30
C ASN A 32 7.77 6.87 4.87
N ASN A 33 7.18 6.22 3.88
CA ASN A 33 7.55 6.42 2.46
C ASN A 33 6.61 7.38 1.70
N GLY A 34 5.62 7.97 2.38
CA GLY A 34 4.63 8.87 1.77
C GLY A 34 3.27 8.21 1.50
N LEU A 35 2.38 8.99 0.91
CA LEU A 35 1.03 8.58 0.50
C LEU A 35 1.00 8.40 -1.00
N TYR A 36 0.40 7.31 -1.49
CA TYR A 36 0.38 6.96 -2.91
C TYR A 36 -1.04 6.81 -3.44
N SER A 37 -1.26 7.06 -4.73
CA SER A 37 -2.58 6.89 -5.37
C SER A 37 -2.96 5.41 -5.55
N ILE A 38 -1.97 4.52 -5.59
CA ILE A 38 -2.13 3.06 -5.70
C ILE A 38 -1.26 2.35 -4.65
N ALA A 39 -1.67 1.17 -4.21
CA ALA A 39 -0.83 0.30 -3.39
C ALA A 39 0.44 -0.09 -4.18
N TRP A 40 1.59 -0.16 -3.50
CA TRP A 40 2.91 -0.38 -4.14
C TRP A 40 3.23 0.63 -5.28
N GLY A 41 2.73 1.86 -5.17
CA GLY A 41 3.00 2.93 -6.13
C GLY A 41 4.47 3.39 -6.15
N THR A 42 4.91 3.92 -7.29
CA THR A 42 6.23 4.53 -7.44
C THR A 42 6.17 6.04 -7.20
N LYS A 43 7.31 6.73 -7.30
CA LYS A 43 7.41 8.19 -7.12
C LYS A 43 6.40 8.97 -8.00
N ASN A 44 6.13 8.50 -9.21
CA ASN A 44 5.17 9.14 -10.14
C ASN A 44 3.70 9.02 -9.67
N GLN A 45 3.43 8.12 -8.72
CA GLN A 45 2.12 7.95 -8.10
C GLN A 45 2.07 8.50 -6.67
N GLN A 46 3.12 9.18 -6.20
CA GLN A 46 3.15 9.77 -4.86
C GLN A 46 2.27 11.01 -4.79
N LEU A 47 1.32 11.02 -3.85
CA LEU A 47 0.39 12.11 -3.59
C LEU A 47 0.90 13.07 -2.52
N LEU A 48 1.55 12.54 -1.47
CA LEU A 48 2.18 13.34 -0.41
C LEU A 48 3.54 12.73 -0.06
N ALA A 49 4.53 13.60 0.11
CA ALA A 49 5.89 13.20 0.47
C ALA A 49 5.98 12.88 1.97
N SER A 50 6.95 12.03 2.33
CA SER A 50 7.11 11.50 3.68
C SER A 50 7.20 12.57 4.78
N ASN A 51 7.95 13.65 4.52
CA ASN A 51 8.15 14.77 5.44
C ASN A 51 6.85 15.53 5.78
N THR A 52 5.81 15.41 4.95
CA THR A 52 4.51 16.05 5.19
C THR A 52 3.57 15.21 6.05
N LEU A 53 3.90 13.92 6.26
CA LEU A 53 3.03 12.95 6.91
C LEU A 53 3.50 12.53 8.30
N ALA A 54 4.77 12.77 8.66
CA ALA A 54 5.32 12.32 9.93
C ALA A 54 4.45 12.76 11.12
N ASN A 55 4.10 11.79 11.97
CA ASN A 55 3.27 11.94 13.17
C ASN A 55 1.82 12.40 12.91
N GLN A 56 1.38 12.43 11.65
CA GLN A 56 0.00 12.77 11.31
C GLN A 56 -0.94 11.58 11.54
N ALA A 57 -2.19 11.89 11.87
CA ALA A 57 -3.24 10.89 12.00
C ALA A 57 -3.67 10.35 10.63
N PHE A 58 -3.73 9.03 10.50
CA PHE A 58 -4.21 8.34 9.31
C PHE A 58 -5.41 7.46 9.67
N ASN A 59 -6.53 7.67 8.97
CA ASN A 59 -7.76 6.91 9.18
C ASN A 59 -7.94 5.92 8.02
N ALA A 60 -7.70 4.64 8.28
CA ALA A 60 -7.85 3.57 7.31
C ALA A 60 -9.31 3.17 7.10
N SER A 61 -9.64 2.75 5.88
CA SER A 61 -10.97 2.24 5.49
C SER A 61 -10.89 0.93 4.68
N LYS A 62 -9.75 0.64 4.03
CA LYS A 62 -9.54 -0.61 3.28
C LYS A 62 -8.11 -1.12 3.46
N ALA A 63 -7.92 -2.40 3.18
CA ALA A 63 -6.63 -3.05 3.18
C ALA A 63 -6.44 -3.93 1.94
N VAL A 64 -5.19 -4.09 1.50
CA VAL A 64 -4.81 -5.02 0.43
C VAL A 64 -3.38 -5.52 0.63
N TYR A 65 -3.12 -6.78 0.30
CA TYR A 65 -1.76 -7.28 0.14
C TYR A 65 -1.27 -7.04 -1.29
N VAL A 66 -0.03 -6.54 -1.43
CA VAL A 66 0.72 -6.58 -2.68
C VAL A 66 1.97 -7.42 -2.44
N GLY A 67 2.05 -8.58 -3.11
CA GLY A 67 2.95 -9.65 -2.69
C GLY A 67 2.72 -9.98 -1.21
N LYS A 68 3.78 -9.95 -0.42
CA LYS A 68 3.73 -10.19 1.03
C LYS A 68 3.41 -8.95 1.87
N ASP A 69 3.43 -7.76 1.28
CA ASP A 69 3.38 -6.50 2.02
C ASP A 69 1.95 -5.97 2.10
N LEU A 70 1.52 -5.60 3.31
CA LEU A 70 0.19 -5.05 3.57
C LEU A 70 0.19 -3.53 3.30
N TYR A 71 -0.83 -3.06 2.58
CA TYR A 71 -1.09 -1.65 2.35
C TYR A 71 -2.49 -1.29 2.87
N LEU A 72 -2.60 -0.12 3.50
CA LEU A 72 -3.86 0.42 4.00
C LEU A 72 -4.26 1.65 3.18
N TYR A 73 -5.52 1.70 2.77
CA TYR A 73 -6.12 2.86 2.13
C TYR A 73 -6.87 3.69 3.14
N GLY A 74 -6.64 4.99 3.15
CA GLY A 74 -7.20 5.87 4.17
C GLY A 74 -6.90 7.34 3.89
N THR A 75 -7.30 8.18 4.83
CA THR A 75 -7.16 9.65 4.73
C THR A 75 -6.20 10.19 5.76
N VAL A 76 -5.30 11.08 5.33
CA VAL A 76 -4.39 11.89 6.15
C VAL A 76 -4.29 13.27 5.53
N ASN A 77 -4.30 14.34 6.34
CA ASN A 77 -4.26 15.73 5.88
C ASN A 77 -5.25 16.03 4.72
N ASN A 78 -6.50 15.58 4.88
CA ASN A 78 -7.58 15.73 3.88
C ASN A 78 -7.29 15.08 2.51
N ARG A 79 -6.30 14.20 2.42
CA ARG A 79 -5.95 13.47 1.20
C ARG A 79 -6.06 11.97 1.41
N THR A 80 -6.66 11.28 0.44
CA THR A 80 -6.89 9.84 0.52
C THR A 80 -5.94 9.08 -0.39
N GLY A 81 -5.37 7.99 0.11
CA GLY A 81 -4.42 7.17 -0.63
C GLY A 81 -3.95 5.96 0.17
N TRP A 82 -2.93 5.28 -0.35
CA TRP A 82 -2.33 4.08 0.22
C TRP A 82 -1.04 4.38 0.96
N ILE A 83 -0.89 3.80 2.16
CA ILE A 83 0.35 3.76 2.94
C ILE A 83 0.67 2.29 3.26
N ALA A 84 1.94 1.91 3.20
CA ALA A 84 2.37 0.59 3.65
C ALA A 84 2.12 0.44 5.16
N ALA A 85 1.49 -0.66 5.60
CA ALA A 85 1.15 -0.86 7.01
C ALA A 85 2.39 -0.79 7.93
N LYS A 86 3.56 -1.23 7.43
CA LYS A 86 4.84 -1.12 8.16
C LYS A 86 5.25 0.31 8.48
N ASP A 87 4.72 1.31 7.77
CA ASP A 87 4.98 2.74 7.95
C ASP A 87 3.97 3.40 8.91
N LEU A 88 3.09 2.60 9.52
CA LEU A 88 2.04 3.06 10.44
C LEU A 88 2.25 2.49 11.84
N ILE A 89 1.81 3.24 12.85
CA ILE A 89 1.68 2.79 14.24
C ILE A 89 0.18 2.76 14.54
N GLN A 90 -0.33 1.60 14.94
CA GLN A 90 -1.73 1.46 15.29
C GLN A 90 -1.98 2.05 16.67
N ASN A 91 -2.96 2.96 16.77
CA ASN A 91 -3.39 3.50 18.06
C ASN A 91 -4.51 2.58 18.57
N SER A 92 -4.20 1.75 19.57
CA SER A 92 -5.01 0.60 19.99
C SER A 92 -6.49 0.90 20.29
N THR A 93 -7.39 0.23 19.57
CA THR A 93 -8.66 -0.43 19.98
C THR A 93 -9.42 -1.02 18.78
N ASP A 94 -9.06 -0.65 17.54
CA ASP A 94 -9.73 -1.15 16.32
C ASP A 94 -9.11 -2.44 15.78
N ALA A 95 -9.91 -3.43 15.41
CA ALA A 95 -9.44 -4.67 14.78
C ALA A 95 -8.97 -4.40 13.34
N GLN A 96 -7.70 -4.68 13.04
CA GLN A 96 -7.18 -4.61 11.68
C GLN A 96 -7.75 -5.78 10.85
N SER A 97 -8.36 -5.49 9.69
CA SER A 97 -8.73 -6.55 8.75
C SER A 97 -7.48 -7.24 8.22
N THR A 98 -7.53 -8.56 8.14
CA THR A 98 -6.49 -9.41 7.53
C THR A 98 -6.94 -9.84 6.13
N PRO A 99 -6.63 -9.06 5.07
CA PRO A 99 -6.91 -9.51 3.71
C PRO A 99 -6.16 -10.82 3.41
N TYR A 100 -6.68 -11.62 2.48
CA TYR A 100 -5.98 -12.83 2.05
C TYR A 100 -4.69 -12.45 1.32
N ASN A 101 -3.58 -13.04 1.76
CA ASN A 101 -2.30 -12.95 1.10
C ASN A 101 -2.25 -13.98 -0.04
N TYR A 102 -2.42 -13.53 -1.28
CA TYR A 102 -2.31 -14.38 -2.46
C TYR A 102 -0.87 -14.30 -2.98
N THR A 103 -0.03 -15.28 -2.63
CA THR A 103 1.28 -15.47 -3.26
C THR A 103 1.14 -16.38 -4.48
N PHE A 104 1.05 -15.81 -5.68
CA PHE A 104 1.42 -16.53 -6.90
C PHE A 104 2.92 -16.32 -7.15
N VAL A 105 3.72 -17.35 -7.00
CA VAL A 105 5.14 -17.26 -7.33
C VAL A 105 5.27 -17.36 -8.85
N ILE A 106 5.54 -16.25 -9.54
CA ILE A 106 5.94 -16.27 -10.96
C ILE A 106 7.45 -16.48 -10.99
N ASN A 107 7.88 -17.74 -11.06
CA ASN A 107 9.30 -18.08 -11.28
C ASN A 107 9.62 -17.95 -12.77
N ASN A 108 10.29 -16.87 -13.16
CA ASN A 108 10.94 -16.78 -14.47
C ASN A 108 12.42 -17.15 -14.34
N SER A 109 12.70 -18.37 -13.88
CA SER A 109 14.05 -18.93 -13.95
C SER A 109 14.32 -19.36 -15.38
N LYS A 110 15.25 -18.67 -16.06
CA LYS A 110 15.82 -19.16 -17.31
C LYS A 110 16.51 -20.50 -17.04
N SER A 111 16.03 -21.58 -17.65
CA SER A 111 16.83 -22.80 -17.87
C SER A 111 17.83 -22.56 -18.99
#